data_AF-A0A7J6B0H7-F1
#
_entry.id   AF-A0A7J6B0H7-F1
#
_cell.length_a   1.000
_cell.length_b   1.000
_cell.length_c   1.000
_cell.angle_alpha   90.00
_cell.angle_beta   90.00
_cell.angle_gamma   90.00
#
_symmetry.space_group_name_H-M   'P 1'
#
loop_
_entity.id
_entity.type
_entity.pdbx_description
1 polymer ?
#
loop_
_entity_poly.entity_id
_entity_poly.type
_entity_poly.pdbx_seq_one_letter_code
_entity_poly.pdbx_strand_id
1 'polypeptide(L)' 'MFEKSMIERIPVGRLGTPGEIANLASYLCSDYASWVSGAIIRMDGGEYVSMAGEFNSLSKVTQEQWAMMEAMIRSTKGS' A
#
# COMPACT_ATOMS: atom_id res chain seq x y z
N MET A 1 -3.09 4.59 20.29
CA MET A 1 -3.72 5.51 19.31
C MET A 1 -2.84 5.66 18.07
N PHE A 2 -1.55 6.02 18.24
CA PHE A 2 -0.59 6.20 17.15
C PHE A 2 -0.35 4.93 16.30
N GLU A 3 -0.06 3.80 16.93
CA GLU A 3 0.21 2.53 16.22
C GLU A 3 -0.95 2.09 15.31
N LYS A 4 -2.19 2.17 15.81
CA LYS A 4 -3.40 1.88 15.02
C LYS A 4 -3.48 2.75 13.76
N SER A 5 -3.22 4.06 13.88
CA SER A 5 -3.24 4.97 12.74
C SER A 5 -2.13 4.69 11.71
N MET A 6 -0.99 4.13 12.12
CA MET A 6 0.04 3.68 11.19
C MET A 6 -0.44 2.45 10.42
N ILE A 7 -0.95 1.44 11.14
CA ILE A 7 -1.43 0.19 10.55
C ILE A 7 -2.54 0.44 9.52
N GLU A 8 -3.45 1.38 9.78
CA GLU A 8 -4.53 1.75 8.85
C GLU A 8 -4.03 2.28 7.49
N ARG A 9 -2.78 2.73 7.38
CA ARG A 9 -2.17 3.19 6.12
C ARG A 9 -1.38 2.10 5.41
N ILE A 10 -1.20 0.94 6.04
CA ILE A 10 -0.39 -0.18 5.51
C ILE A 10 -1.36 -1.22 4.94
N PRO A 11 -1.39 -1.45 3.62
CA PRO A 11 -2.24 -2.46 2.99
C PRO A 11 -2.08 -3.88 3.56
N VAL A 12 -0.86 -4.25 3.96
CA VAL A 12 -0.58 -5.55 4.61
C VAL A 12 -1.25 -5.69 6.00
N GLY A 13 -1.70 -4.58 6.61
CA GLY A 13 -2.50 -4.60 7.83
C GLY A 13 -1.71 -4.88 9.12
N ARG A 14 -0.37 -4.75 9.09
CA ARG A 14 0.50 -4.83 10.27
C ARG A 14 1.82 -4.08 10.05
N LEU A 15 2.54 -3.83 11.14
CA LEU A 15 3.93 -3.41 11.07
C LEU A 15 4.83 -4.58 10.62
N GLY A 16 5.93 -4.23 9.95
CA GLY A 16 7.03 -5.15 9.72
C GLY A 16 7.74 -5.49 11.03
N THR A 17 8.45 -6.62 11.03
CA THR A 17 9.27 -7.06 12.15
C THR A 17 10.76 -6.94 11.84
N PRO A 18 11.64 -6.78 12.85
CA PRO A 18 13.08 -6.73 12.63
C PRO A 18 13.65 -7.93 11.88
N GLY A 19 13.08 -9.13 12.10
CA GLY A 19 13.50 -10.35 11.40
C GLY A 19 13.24 -10.31 9.90
N GLU A 20 12.16 -9.66 9.46
CA GLU A 20 11.82 -9.57 8.03
C GLU A 20 12.83 -8.69 7.28
N ILE A 21 13.19 -7.52 7.84
CA ILE A 21 14.21 -6.66 7.22
C ILE A 21 15.60 -7.30 7.28
N ALA A 22 15.92 -8.02 8.36
CA ALA A 22 17.17 -8.76 8.47
C ALA A 22 17.29 -9.86 7.40
N ASN A 23 16.20 -10.57 7.09
CA ASN A 23 16.19 -11.57 6.03
C ASN A 23 16.41 -10.95 4.64
N LEU A 24 15.73 -9.83 4.34
CA LEU A 24 15.95 -9.11 3.07
C LEU A 24 17.39 -8.62 2.95
N ALA A 25 17.93 -8.00 4.01
CA ALA A 25 19.32 -7.55 4.05
C ALA A 25 20.30 -8.71 3.87
N SER A 26 20.06 -9.84 4.54
CA SER A 26 20.91 -11.04 4.45
C SER A 26 20.94 -11.59 3.03
N TYR A 27 19.78 -11.65 2.35
CA TYR A 27 19.72 -12.04 0.94
C TYR A 27 20.52 -11.07 0.05
N LEU A 28 20.30 -9.77 0.19
CA LEU A 28 20.97 -8.75 -0.65
C LEU A 28 22.48 -8.67 -0.43
N CYS A 29 22.96 -9.01 0.76
CA CYS A 29 24.39 -9.05 1.08
C CYS A 29 25.05 -10.40 0.76
N SER A 30 24.29 -11.40 0.30
CA SER A 30 24.81 -12.73 -0.01
C SER A 30 25.23 -12.87 -1.48
N ASP A 31 26.00 -13.91 -1.79
CA ASP A 31 26.40 -14.26 -3.16
C ASP A 31 25.19 -14.60 -4.07
N TYR A 32 24.04 -14.97 -3.48
CA TYR A 32 22.80 -15.18 -4.23
C TYR A 32 22.29 -13.91 -4.92
N ALA A 33 22.67 -12.73 -4.42
CA ALA A 33 22.35 -11.43 -4.99
C ALA A 33 23.54 -10.80 -5.73
N SER A 34 24.56 -11.58 -6.10
CA SER A 34 25.84 -11.09 -6.67
C SER A 34 25.72 -10.22 -7.93
N TRP A 35 24.58 -10.27 -8.63
CA TRP A 35 24.33 -9.42 -9.81
C TRP A 35 23.30 -8.31 -9.57
N VAL A 36 22.74 -8.22 -8.36
CA VAL A 36 21.83 -7.13 -7.97
C VAL A 36 22.68 -5.90 -7.63
N SER A 37 22.61 -4.88 -8.47
CA SER A 37 23.32 -3.62 -8.27
C SER A 37 22.43 -2.43 -8.65
N GLY A 38 22.53 -1.34 -7.89
CA GLY A 38 21.75 -0.11 -8.11
C GLY A 38 20.25 -0.23 -7.82
N ALA A 39 19.80 -1.36 -7.27
CA ALA A 39 18.39 -1.58 -6.95
C ALA A 39 17.96 -0.83 -5.68
N ILE A 40 16.73 -0.32 -5.69
CA ILE A 40 16.06 0.26 -4.51
C ILE A 40 14.83 -0.61 -4.23
N ILE A 41 14.80 -1.27 -3.07
CA ILE A 41 13.71 -2.16 -2.68
C ILE A 41 12.93 -1.52 -1.55
N ARG A 42 11.67 -1.16 -1.79
CA ARG A 42 10.76 -0.72 -0.72
C ARG A 42 10.21 -1.94 0.02
N MET A 43 10.37 -1.91 1.34
CA MET A 43 9.85 -2.90 2.27
C MET A 43 9.01 -2.19 3.33
N ASP A 44 7.83 -1.71 2.93
CA ASP A 44 6.97 -0.84 3.73
C ASP A 44 5.55 -1.41 3.91
N GLY A 45 5.32 -2.67 3.55
CA GLY A 45 3.99 -3.28 3.57
C GLY A 45 2.98 -2.60 2.64
N GLY A 46 3.45 -1.80 1.68
CA GLY A 46 2.63 -1.03 0.75
C GLY A 46 2.27 0.39 1.24
N GLU A 47 2.80 0.85 2.37
CA GLU A 47 2.42 2.15 2.96
C GLU A 47 2.58 3.31 1.97
N TYR A 48 3.72 3.43 1.30
CA TYR A 48 3.97 4.58 0.44
C TYR A 48 3.03 4.60 -0.78
N VAL A 49 2.76 3.45 -1.42
CA VAL A 49 1.81 3.45 -2.56
C VAL A 49 0.39 3.69 -2.09
N SER A 50 0.03 3.23 -0.89
CA SER A 50 -1.28 3.49 -0.29
C SER A 50 -1.48 4.98 -0.03
N MET A 51 -0.44 5.67 0.46
CA MET A 51 -0.51 7.11 0.77
C MET A 51 -0.38 8.00 -0.45
N ALA A 52 0.41 7.61 -1.46
CA ALA A 52 0.69 8.44 -2.63
C ALA A 52 -0.46 8.47 -3.66
N GLY A 53 -1.33 7.45 -3.68
CA GLY A 53 -2.44 7.39 -4.62
C GLY A 53 -3.62 8.28 -4.22
N GLU A 54 -3.96 9.25 -5.06
CA GLU A 54 -5.05 10.22 -4.84
C GLU A 54 -6.39 9.54 -4.50
N PHE A 55 -6.72 8.48 -5.25
CA PHE A 55 -7.99 7.77 -5.12
C PHE A 55 -7.95 6.58 -4.14
N ASN A 56 -6.83 6.33 -3.45
CA ASN A 56 -6.75 5.19 -2.53
C ASN A 56 -7.63 5.36 -1.29
N SER A 57 -8.05 6.58 -0.96
CA SER A 57 -9.06 6.83 0.07
C SER A 57 -10.40 6.14 -0.25
N LEU A 58 -10.68 5.86 -1.53
CA LEU A 58 -11.88 5.15 -1.97
C LEU A 58 -11.89 3.67 -1.54
N SER A 59 -10.78 3.11 -1.08
CA SER A 59 -10.73 1.77 -0.48
C SER A 59 -11.63 1.61 0.75
N LYS A 60 -12.01 2.72 1.41
CA LYS A 60 -12.90 2.72 2.58
C LYS A 60 -14.38 2.85 2.21
N VAL A 61 -14.70 3.03 0.92
CA VAL A 61 -16.08 3.21 0.44
C VAL A 61 -16.77 1.86 0.41
N THR A 62 -17.96 1.80 1.01
CA THR A 62 -18.84 0.62 1.04
C THR A 62 -19.52 0.39 -0.31
N GLN A 63 -20.04 -0.83 -0.52
CA GLN A 63 -20.72 -1.17 -1.77
C GLN A 63 -21.96 -0.31 -2.03
N GLU A 64 -22.68 0.03 -0.96
CA GLU A 64 -23.86 0.90 -1.01
C GLU A 64 -23.47 2.32 -1.43
N GLN A 65 -22.40 2.86 -0.84
CA GLN A 65 -21.88 4.18 -1.23
C GLN A 65 -21.37 4.18 -2.67
N TRP A 66 -20.72 3.11 -3.12
CA TRP A 66 -20.32 2.92 -4.52
C TRP A 66 -21.52 2.97 -5.47
N ALA A 67 -22.57 2.21 -5.17
CA ALA A 67 -23.78 2.19 -5.98
C ALA A 67 -24.43 3.57 -6.10
N MET A 68 -24.44 4.36 -5.02
CA MET A 68 -24.92 5.75 -5.04
C MET A 68 -24.07 6.64 -5.95
N MET A 69 -22.74 6.58 -5.83
CA MET A 69 -21.84 7.37 -6.69
C MET A 69 -22.00 6.99 -8.17
N GLU A 70 -22.08 5.70 -8.48
CA GLU A 70 -22.31 5.23 -9.85
C GLU A 70 -23.64 5.73 -10.42
N ALA A 71 -24.73 5.68 -9.64
CA ALA A 71 -26.03 6.18 -10.06
C ALA A 71 -25.98 7.69 -10.36
N MET A 72 -25.30 8.48 -9.52
CA MET A 72 -25.12 9.91 -9.76
C MET A 72 -24.34 10.19 -11.04
N ILE A 73 -23.20 9.53 -11.24
CA ILE A 73 -22.37 9.68 -12.45
C ILE A 73 -23.18 9.33 -13.71
N ARG A 74 -23.93 8.22 -13.69
CA ARG A 74 -24.76 7.79 -14.83
C ARG A 74 -25.97 8.69 -15.08
N SER A 75 -26.47 9.36 -14.05
CA SER A 75 -27.62 10.28 -14.16
C SER A 75 -27.27 11.62 -14.81
N THR A 76 -25.98 11.98 -14.82
CA THR A 76 -25.48 13.16 -15.52
C THR A 76 -25.48 12.89 -17.03
N LYS A 77 -26.63 13.13 -17.69
CA LYS A 77 -26.65 13.28 -19.15
C LYS A 77 -25.76 14.47 -19.53
N GLY A 78 -24.97 14.29 -20.59
CA GLY A 78 -23.89 15.18 -21.03
C GLY A 78 -24.19 16.66 -20.87
N SER A 79 -23.20 17.37 -20.31
CA SER A 79 -23.01 18.82 -20.44
C SER A 79 -22.99 19.25 -21.89
#